data_AF-A0A1G9K0G7-F1
#
_entry.id   AF-A0A1G9K0G7-F1
#
_cell.length_a   1.000
_cell.length_b   1.000
_cell.length_c   1.000
_cell.angle_alpha   90.00
_cell.angle_beta   90.00
_cell.angle_gamma   90.00
#
_symmetry.space_group_name_H-M   'P 1'
#
loop_
_entity.id
_entity.type
_entity.pdbx_description
1 polymer ?
#
loop_
_entity_poly.entity_id
_entity_poly.type
_entity_poly.pdbx_seq_one_letter_code
_entity_poly.pdbx_strand_id
1 'polypeptide(L)'
;MSKSNKIENRGGVIIIVIVGMLAAMEVIKNNWEEEIAKASYKHVSYSNWYNAKSIKLIMKENQRDYLESLLASGVVADGNSEDLIQRLEKTNMAILKYEEEKVEILEGSANIPKSSWSQDLDGEMGKIVGLKKWEEISTSYANLVAKINISLLFLQISIVFGVVGLIISDNLKLQQLFTNLMIGTGFVGIAIGLYAYSLLV
;
A
#
# COMPACT_ATOMS: atom_id res chain seq x y z
N MET A 1 -47.48 -29.51 -1.61
CA MET A 1 -46.33 -28.79 -1.01
C MET A 1 -46.83 -27.53 -0.33
N SER A 2 -46.65 -27.41 0.98
CA SER A 2 -47.05 -26.20 1.74
C SER A 2 -46.25 -24.98 1.25
N LYS A 3 -46.79 -23.77 1.41
CA LYS A 3 -46.06 -22.53 1.06
C LYS A 3 -44.75 -22.38 1.85
N SER A 4 -44.67 -22.94 3.06
CA SER A 4 -43.47 -22.94 3.91
C SER A 4 -42.32 -23.73 3.27
N ASN A 5 -42.56 -24.96 2.78
CA ASN A 5 -41.53 -25.77 2.14
C ASN A 5 -40.93 -25.13 0.87
N LYS A 6 -41.69 -24.28 0.16
CA LYS A 6 -41.18 -23.55 -1.01
C LYS A 6 -40.28 -22.37 -0.62
N ILE A 7 -40.54 -21.71 0.51
CA ILE A 7 -39.71 -20.61 1.02
C ILE A 7 -38.41 -21.18 1.60
N GLU A 8 -38.50 -22.30 2.30
CA GLU A 8 -37.35 -22.99 2.89
C GLU A 8 -36.35 -23.45 1.82
N ASN A 9 -36.81 -24.16 0.77
CA ASN A 9 -35.94 -24.56 -0.35
C ASN A 9 -35.34 -23.36 -1.09
N ARG A 10 -36.07 -22.25 -1.26
CA ARG A 10 -35.54 -21.04 -1.92
C ARG A 10 -34.51 -20.31 -1.04
N GLY A 11 -34.77 -20.20 0.26
CA GLY A 11 -33.85 -19.59 1.23
C GLY A 11 -32.52 -20.34 1.30
N GLY A 12 -32.56 -21.66 1.38
CA GLY A 12 -31.35 -22.51 1.37
C GLY A 12 -30.50 -22.32 0.11
N VAL A 13 -31.11 -22.30 -1.08
CA VAL A 13 -30.39 -22.05 -2.34
C VAL A 13 -29.75 -20.66 -2.37
N ILE A 14 -30.46 -19.63 -1.90
CA ILE A 14 -29.91 -18.26 -1.85
C ILE A 14 -28.70 -18.21 -0.91
N ILE A 15 -28.76 -18.87 0.26
CA ILE A 15 -27.64 -18.95 1.19
C ILE A 15 -26.42 -19.58 0.53
N ILE A 16 -26.59 -20.71 -0.18
CA ILE A 16 -25.48 -21.38 -0.89
C ILE A 16 -24.83 -20.44 -1.90
N VAL A 17 -25.62 -19.68 -2.67
CA VAL A 17 -25.10 -18.71 -3.63
C VAL A 17 -24.31 -17.60 -2.93
N ILE A 18 -24.84 -17.05 -1.83
CA ILE A 18 -24.19 -15.98 -1.07
C ILE A 18 -22.89 -16.46 -0.42
N VAL A 19 -22.87 -17.68 0.12
CA VAL A 19 -21.65 -18.30 0.67
C VAL A 19 -20.59 -18.47 -0.43
N GLY A 20 -20.99 -18.91 -1.62
CA GLY A 20 -20.07 -18.99 -2.77
C GLY A 20 -19.48 -17.62 -3.15
N MET A 21 -20.31 -16.57 -3.16
CA MET A 21 -19.83 -15.19 -3.40
C MET A 21 -18.91 -14.69 -2.30
N LEU A 22 -19.24 -14.95 -1.04
CA LEU A 22 -18.41 -14.60 0.11
C LEU A 22 -17.01 -15.22 -0.02
N ALA A 23 -16.93 -16.51 -0.32
CA ALA A 23 -15.66 -17.20 -0.53
C ALA A 23 -14.84 -16.59 -1.68
N ALA A 24 -15.49 -16.25 -2.80
CA ALA A 24 -14.82 -15.60 -3.93
C ALA A 24 -14.26 -14.21 -3.54
N MET A 25 -15.03 -13.41 -2.80
CA MET A 25 -14.60 -12.09 -2.34
C MET A 25 -13.46 -12.16 -1.31
N GLU A 26 -13.45 -13.19 -0.47
CA GLU A 26 -12.39 -13.43 0.50
C GLU A 26 -11.07 -13.79 -0.18
N VAL A 27 -11.10 -14.59 -1.25
CA VAL A 27 -9.91 -14.86 -2.09
C VAL A 27 -9.39 -13.56 -2.72
N ILE A 28 -10.28 -12.73 -3.29
CA ILE A 28 -9.89 -11.46 -3.90
C ILE A 28 -9.24 -10.56 -2.84
N LYS A 29 -9.85 -10.44 -1.66
CA LYS A 29 -9.32 -9.65 -0.54
C LYS A 29 -7.90 -10.09 -0.17
N ASN A 30 -7.68 -11.39 0.02
CA ASN A 30 -6.39 -11.93 0.47
C ASN A 30 -5.27 -11.62 -0.55
N ASN A 31 -5.56 -11.69 -1.85
CA ASN A 31 -4.60 -11.32 -2.88
C ASN A 31 -4.17 -9.84 -2.78
N TRP A 32 -5.12 -8.93 -2.52
CA TRP A 32 -4.80 -7.52 -2.34
C TRP A 32 -4.06 -7.24 -1.03
N GLU A 33 -4.38 -7.96 0.05
CA GLU A 33 -3.61 -7.88 1.30
C GLU A 33 -2.15 -8.31 1.11
N GLU A 34 -1.89 -9.33 0.28
CA GLU A 34 -0.54 -9.73 -0.09
C GLU A 34 0.20 -8.60 -0.83
N GLU A 35 -0.47 -7.94 -1.78
CA GLU A 35 0.11 -6.80 -2.52
C GLU A 35 0.37 -5.59 -1.62
N ILE A 36 -0.49 -5.31 -0.64
CA ILE A 36 -0.25 -4.29 0.41
C ILE A 36 1.01 -4.64 1.20
N ALA A 37 1.17 -5.91 1.60
CA ALA A 37 2.34 -6.36 2.34
C ALA A 37 3.63 -6.19 1.53
N LYS A 38 3.61 -6.56 0.24
CA LYS A 38 4.74 -6.34 -0.69
C LYS A 38 5.07 -4.86 -0.84
N ALA A 39 4.08 -4.01 -1.07
CA ALA A 39 4.26 -2.55 -1.20
C ALA A 39 4.81 -1.94 0.09
N SER A 40 4.28 -2.35 1.24
CA SER A 40 4.74 -1.89 2.56
C SER A 40 6.18 -2.32 2.86
N TYR A 41 6.54 -3.56 2.51
CA TYR A 41 7.92 -4.04 2.61
C TYR A 41 8.86 -3.20 1.73
N LYS A 42 8.48 -2.92 0.47
CA LYS A 42 9.25 -2.06 -0.43
C LYS A 42 9.37 -0.64 0.10
N HIS A 43 8.31 -0.07 0.63
CA HIS A 43 8.32 1.25 1.28
C HIS A 43 9.31 1.28 2.45
N VAL A 44 9.28 0.31 3.35
CA VAL A 44 10.24 0.22 4.48
C VAL A 44 11.67 0.05 3.96
N SER A 45 11.88 -0.83 2.99
CA SER A 45 13.21 -1.05 2.38
C SER A 45 13.77 0.24 1.77
N TYR A 46 12.97 0.98 1.01
CA TYR A 46 13.37 2.25 0.39
C TYR A 46 13.56 3.36 1.43
N SER A 47 12.75 3.39 2.49
CA SER A 47 12.93 4.31 3.61
C SER A 47 14.26 4.08 4.32
N ASN A 48 14.61 2.82 4.59
CA ASN A 48 15.89 2.45 5.15
C ASN A 48 17.06 2.84 4.24
N TRP A 49 16.89 2.65 2.93
CA TRP A 49 17.89 3.06 1.94
C TRP A 49 18.09 4.58 1.93
N TYR A 50 17.00 5.35 1.87
CA TYR A 50 17.02 6.80 1.96
C TYR A 50 17.69 7.29 3.25
N ASN A 51 17.34 6.70 4.39
CA ASN A 51 17.92 7.05 5.69
C ASN A 51 19.42 6.76 5.73
N ALA A 52 19.86 5.62 5.19
CA ALA A 52 21.28 5.30 5.08
C ALA A 52 22.04 6.31 4.22
N LYS A 53 21.45 6.78 3.11
CA LYS A 53 22.01 7.85 2.28
C LYS A 53 22.04 9.18 3.02
N SER A 54 20.97 9.51 3.77
CA SER A 54 20.91 10.72 4.58
C SER A 54 21.97 10.76 5.68
N ILE A 55 22.25 9.63 6.34
CA ILE A 55 23.35 9.54 7.31
C ILE A 55 24.70 9.78 6.63
N LYS A 56 24.94 9.18 5.45
CA LYS A 56 26.18 9.40 4.70
C LYS A 56 26.35 10.86 4.28
N LEU A 57 25.27 11.51 3.85
CA LEU A 57 25.24 12.94 3.53
C LEU A 57 25.66 13.79 4.75
N ILE A 58 25.00 13.60 5.89
CA ILE A 58 25.31 14.32 7.14
C ILE A 58 26.77 14.10 7.56
N MET A 59 27.29 12.88 7.42
CA MET A 59 28.70 12.60 7.70
C MET A 59 29.65 13.38 6.76
N LYS A 60 29.27 13.58 5.49
CA LYS A 60 30.06 14.37 4.54
C LYS A 60 29.93 15.86 4.79
N GLU A 61 28.76 16.36 5.14
CA GLU A 61 28.57 17.75 5.55
C GLU A 61 29.41 18.08 6.79
N ASN A 62 29.37 17.23 7.83
CA ASN A 62 30.22 17.39 9.00
C ASN A 62 31.71 17.34 8.66
N GLN A 63 32.11 16.48 7.72
CA GLN A 63 33.49 16.42 7.24
C GLN A 63 33.87 17.73 6.53
N ARG A 64 33.02 18.28 5.67
CA ARG A 64 33.23 19.57 5.00
C ARG A 64 33.40 20.68 6.02
N ASP A 65 32.46 20.81 6.96
CA ASP A 65 32.44 21.89 7.95
C ASP A 65 33.69 21.85 8.85
N TYR A 66 34.17 20.64 9.17
CA TYR A 66 35.45 20.45 9.88
C TYR A 66 36.65 20.92 9.04
N LEU A 67 36.71 20.55 7.76
CA LEU A 67 37.80 20.97 6.85
C LEU A 67 37.80 22.49 6.62
N GLU A 68 36.61 23.09 6.48
CA GLU A 68 36.46 24.55 6.37
C GLU A 68 36.92 25.27 7.64
N SER A 69 36.55 24.74 8.81
CA SER A 69 36.99 25.29 10.10
C SER A 69 38.52 25.21 10.25
N LEU A 70 39.15 24.11 9.79
CA LEU A 70 40.60 23.96 9.80
C LEU A 70 41.28 24.98 8.88
N LEU A 71 40.77 25.17 7.66
CA LEU A 71 41.29 26.19 6.73
C LEU A 71 41.13 27.60 7.31
N ALA A 72 39.98 27.93 7.88
CA ALA A 72 39.69 29.23 8.48
C ALA A 72 40.56 29.53 9.72
N SER A 73 40.96 28.50 10.47
CA SER A 73 41.78 28.65 11.67
C SER A 73 43.24 29.08 11.40
N GLY A 74 43.71 28.99 10.15
CA GLY A 74 45.09 29.32 9.78
C GLY A 74 46.16 28.39 10.39
N VAL A 75 45.75 27.29 11.03
CA VAL A 75 46.66 26.31 11.68
C VAL A 75 47.43 25.47 10.64
N VAL A 76 47.01 25.51 9.38
CA VAL A 76 47.58 24.72 8.29
C VAL A 76 48.73 25.49 7.64
N ALA A 77 49.93 24.88 7.61
CA ALA A 77 51.08 25.45 6.90
C ALA A 77 50.78 25.67 5.41
N ASP A 78 51.25 26.78 4.83
CA ASP A 78 50.91 27.24 3.47
C ASP A 78 51.04 26.16 2.37
N GLY A 79 51.98 25.21 2.51
CA GLY A 79 52.19 24.11 1.57
C GLY A 79 51.20 22.93 1.64
N ASN A 80 50.38 22.83 2.69
CA ASN A 80 49.36 21.77 2.86
C ASN A 80 47.93 22.26 2.58
N SER A 81 47.77 23.55 2.27
CA SER A 81 46.48 24.18 1.97
C SER A 81 45.83 23.58 0.70
N GLU A 82 46.63 23.21 -0.30
CA GLU A 82 46.16 22.67 -1.58
C GLU A 82 45.56 21.25 -1.45
N ASP A 83 46.15 20.36 -0.63
CA ASP A 83 45.58 19.02 -0.35
C ASP A 83 44.23 19.14 0.41
N LEU A 84 44.13 20.11 1.32
CA LEU A 84 42.89 20.39 2.04
C LEU A 84 41.78 20.91 1.12
N ILE A 85 42.10 21.81 0.20
CA ILE A 85 41.16 22.31 -0.80
C ILE A 85 40.67 21.17 -1.70
N GLN A 86 41.56 20.30 -2.18
CA GLN A 86 41.16 19.12 -2.98
C GLN A 86 40.26 18.16 -2.20
N ARG A 87 40.52 17.95 -0.90
CA ARG A 87 39.65 17.13 -0.04
C ARG A 87 38.30 17.77 0.17
N LEU A 88 38.25 19.10 0.28
CA LEU A 88 37.02 19.86 0.40
C LEU A 88 36.17 19.71 -0.87
N GLU A 89 36.77 19.89 -2.05
CA GLU A 89 36.08 19.69 -3.34
C GLU A 89 35.54 18.27 -3.51
N LYS A 90 36.35 17.25 -3.19
CA LYS A 90 35.90 15.85 -3.21
C LYS A 90 34.73 15.59 -2.26
N THR A 91 34.75 16.24 -1.09
CA THR A 91 33.66 16.14 -0.12
C THR A 91 32.39 16.78 -0.66
N ASN A 92 32.50 17.97 -1.26
CA ASN A 92 31.37 18.67 -1.89
C ASN A 92 30.76 17.88 -3.05
N MET A 93 31.58 17.27 -3.92
CA MET A 93 31.08 16.39 -4.97
C MET A 93 30.34 15.16 -4.40
N ALA A 94 30.82 14.59 -3.30
CA ALA A 94 30.15 13.47 -2.65
C ALA A 94 28.81 13.89 -2.01
N ILE A 95 28.73 15.10 -1.44
CA ILE A 95 27.49 15.69 -0.90
C ILE A 95 26.44 15.79 -2.01
N LEU A 96 26.78 16.46 -3.13
CA LEU A 96 25.87 16.62 -4.27
C LEU A 96 25.38 15.27 -4.80
N LYS A 97 26.30 14.30 -4.94
CA LYS A 97 25.92 12.95 -5.33
C LYS A 97 24.88 12.37 -4.36
N TYR A 98 25.14 12.38 -3.05
CA TYR A 98 24.19 11.82 -2.08
C TYR A 98 22.85 12.55 -2.04
N GLU A 99 22.81 13.84 -2.35
CA GLU A 99 21.55 14.58 -2.50
C GLU A 99 20.75 14.09 -3.71
N GLU A 100 21.37 13.98 -4.88
CA GLU A 100 20.74 13.45 -6.11
C GLU A 100 20.22 12.02 -5.90
N GLU A 101 21.03 11.16 -5.28
CA GLU A 101 20.66 9.77 -4.97
C GLU A 101 19.41 9.71 -4.06
N LYS A 102 19.34 10.59 -3.05
CA LYS A 102 18.19 10.68 -2.15
C LYS A 102 16.92 11.12 -2.87
N VAL A 103 17.03 12.10 -3.77
CA VAL A 103 15.90 12.59 -4.57
C VAL A 103 15.34 11.47 -5.43
N GLU A 104 16.21 10.69 -6.08
CA GLU A 104 15.80 9.54 -6.89
C GLU A 104 15.13 8.44 -6.05
N ILE A 105 15.62 8.13 -4.84
CA ILE A 105 14.97 7.17 -3.94
C ILE A 105 13.59 7.66 -3.48
N LEU A 106 13.43 8.97 -3.25
CA LEU A 106 12.18 9.56 -2.74
C LEU A 106 11.11 9.63 -3.83
N GLU A 107 11.44 10.23 -4.97
CA GLU A 107 10.50 10.51 -6.06
C GLU A 107 10.40 9.36 -7.07
N GLY A 108 11.46 8.56 -7.22
CA GLY A 108 11.58 7.54 -8.26
C GLY A 108 12.15 8.08 -9.57
N SER A 109 12.89 7.24 -10.30
CA SER A 109 13.57 7.59 -11.55
C SER A 109 12.61 8.06 -12.65
N ALA A 110 11.35 7.61 -12.62
CA ALA A 110 10.34 8.00 -13.59
C ALA A 110 9.88 9.46 -13.44
N ASN A 111 10.03 10.03 -12.24
CA ASN A 111 9.59 11.40 -11.90
C ASN A 111 10.73 12.43 -11.96
N ILE A 112 11.94 12.01 -12.33
CA ILE A 112 13.11 12.88 -12.47
C ILE A 112 13.71 12.78 -13.89
N PRO A 113 14.38 13.83 -14.39
CA PRO A 113 15.05 13.79 -15.69
C PRO A 113 16.12 12.69 -15.74
N LYS A 114 16.31 12.07 -16.93
CA LYS A 114 17.36 11.05 -17.13
C LYS A 114 18.78 11.54 -16.82
N SER A 115 19.02 12.84 -17.00
CA SER A 115 20.29 13.49 -16.65
C SER A 115 20.55 13.55 -15.13
N SER A 116 19.51 13.37 -14.32
CA SER A 116 19.55 13.40 -12.86
C SER A 116 19.48 11.99 -12.26
N TRP A 117 19.51 10.94 -13.09
CA TRP A 117 19.64 9.57 -12.62
C TRP A 117 21.04 9.39 -12.06
N SER A 118 21.11 9.09 -10.77
CA SER A 118 22.34 9.04 -10.01
C SER A 118 22.60 7.66 -9.43
N GLN A 119 21.59 6.76 -9.46
CA GLN A 119 21.69 5.40 -8.95
C GLN A 119 21.18 4.33 -9.89
N ASP A 120 21.89 3.20 -9.87
CA ASP A 120 21.43 1.94 -10.41
C ASP A 120 20.73 1.11 -9.34
N LEU A 121 19.74 0.33 -9.78
CA LEU A 121 19.16 -0.75 -9.00
C LEU A 121 19.54 -2.06 -9.71
N ASP A 122 20.36 -2.88 -9.06
CA ASP A 122 20.90 -4.14 -9.62
C ASP A 122 21.64 -3.95 -10.96
N GLY A 123 22.39 -2.86 -11.12
CA GLY A 123 23.14 -2.55 -12.34
C GLY A 123 22.35 -1.82 -13.42
N GLU A 124 21.07 -1.52 -13.19
CA GLU A 124 20.22 -0.82 -14.15
C GLU A 124 19.72 0.53 -13.62
N MET A 125 20.05 1.61 -14.35
CA MET A 125 19.55 2.96 -14.08
C MET A 125 18.07 3.07 -14.48
N GLY A 126 17.32 3.94 -13.80
CA GLY A 126 15.96 4.24 -14.21
C GLY A 126 14.87 3.31 -13.66
N LYS A 127 15.24 2.34 -12.82
CA LYS A 127 14.32 1.33 -12.27
C LYS A 127 13.77 1.65 -10.87
N ILE A 128 14.18 2.77 -10.27
CA ILE A 128 13.78 3.11 -8.91
C ILE A 128 12.35 3.67 -8.96
N VAL A 129 11.41 3.01 -8.28
CA VAL A 129 9.98 3.37 -8.28
C VAL A 129 9.68 4.60 -7.41
N GLY A 130 10.46 4.81 -6.35
CA GLY A 130 10.30 5.91 -5.42
C GLY A 130 9.49 5.53 -4.17
N LEU A 131 9.87 6.10 -3.03
CA LEU A 131 9.20 5.89 -1.74
C LEU A 131 7.71 6.30 -1.80
N LYS A 132 7.45 7.50 -2.33
CA LYS A 132 6.08 8.06 -2.41
C LYS A 132 5.15 7.18 -3.23
N LYS A 133 5.67 6.57 -4.29
CA LYS A 133 4.87 5.69 -5.15
C LYS A 133 4.47 4.40 -4.44
N TRP A 134 5.37 3.82 -3.63
CA TRP A 134 5.03 2.65 -2.81
C TRP A 134 4.01 2.97 -1.73
N GLU A 135 4.07 4.16 -1.13
CA GLU A 135 3.08 4.64 -0.17
C GLU A 135 1.70 4.82 -0.82
N GLU A 136 1.65 5.43 -2.01
CA GLU A 136 0.42 5.60 -2.79
C GLU A 136 -0.21 4.25 -3.15
N ILE A 137 0.59 3.29 -3.64
CA ILE A 137 0.13 1.94 -3.98
C ILE A 137 -0.44 1.23 -2.75
N SER A 138 0.29 1.23 -1.62
CA SER A 138 -0.14 0.59 -0.39
C SER A 138 -1.46 1.19 0.13
N THR A 139 -1.57 2.52 0.09
CA THR A 139 -2.78 3.25 0.54
C THR A 139 -3.98 2.98 -0.36
N SER A 140 -3.77 2.95 -1.68
CA SER A 140 -4.82 2.65 -2.65
C SER A 140 -5.41 1.25 -2.44
N TYR A 141 -4.55 0.24 -2.29
CA TYR A 141 -4.98 -1.13 -2.01
C TYR A 141 -5.63 -1.27 -0.63
N ALA A 142 -5.10 -0.61 0.41
CA ALA A 142 -5.71 -0.61 1.74
C ALA A 142 -7.15 -0.07 1.71
N ASN A 143 -7.39 1.02 0.96
CA ASN A 143 -8.72 1.58 0.76
C ASN A 143 -9.66 0.61 0.03
N LEU A 144 -9.16 -0.13 -0.97
CA LEU A 144 -9.94 -1.15 -1.66
C LEU A 144 -10.30 -2.31 -0.72
N VAL A 145 -9.34 -2.84 0.04
CA VAL A 145 -9.56 -3.93 1.00
C VAL A 145 -10.57 -3.51 2.06
N ALA A 146 -10.53 -2.26 2.54
CA ALA A 146 -11.52 -1.73 3.48
C ALA A 146 -12.95 -1.78 2.90
N LYS A 147 -13.15 -1.41 1.63
CA LYS A 147 -14.46 -1.49 0.97
C LYS A 147 -14.92 -2.94 0.77
N ILE A 148 -14.01 -3.85 0.42
CA ILE A 148 -14.31 -5.28 0.30
C ILE A 148 -14.72 -5.86 1.66
N ASN A 149 -14.06 -5.49 2.75
CA ASN A 149 -14.44 -5.91 4.10
C ASN A 149 -15.88 -5.48 4.46
N ILE A 150 -16.30 -4.28 4.05
CA ILE A 150 -17.69 -3.83 4.23
C ILE A 150 -18.65 -4.71 3.42
N SER A 151 -18.31 -5.01 2.17
CA SER A 151 -19.12 -5.91 1.34
C SER A 151 -19.26 -7.31 1.97
N LEU A 152 -18.16 -7.91 2.43
CA LEU A 152 -18.14 -9.18 3.14
C LEU A 152 -19.04 -9.16 4.38
N LEU A 153 -19.00 -8.09 5.18
CA LEU A 153 -19.87 -7.91 6.34
C LEU A 153 -21.35 -7.97 5.97
N PHE A 154 -21.77 -7.28 4.90
CA PHE A 154 -23.16 -7.31 4.44
C PHE A 154 -23.58 -8.70 3.94
N LEU A 155 -22.69 -9.44 3.26
CA LEU A 155 -22.95 -10.82 2.85
C LEU A 155 -23.08 -11.75 4.07
N GLN A 156 -22.24 -11.59 5.09
CA GLN A 156 -22.34 -12.35 6.35
C GLN A 156 -23.66 -12.06 7.07
N ILE A 157 -24.05 -10.79 7.20
CA ILE A 157 -25.34 -10.39 7.79
C ILE A 157 -26.51 -10.98 6.99
N SER A 158 -26.41 -10.98 5.65
CA SER A 158 -27.40 -11.62 4.79
C SER A 158 -27.57 -13.11 5.10
N ILE A 159 -26.47 -13.86 5.25
CA ILE A 159 -26.51 -15.27 5.63
C ILE A 159 -27.20 -15.45 6.99
N VAL A 160 -26.87 -14.61 7.98
CA VAL A 160 -27.51 -14.66 9.31
C VAL A 160 -29.03 -14.50 9.20
N PHE A 161 -29.52 -13.52 8.43
CA PHE A 161 -30.96 -13.36 8.21
C PHE A 161 -31.58 -14.56 7.48
N GLY A 162 -30.87 -15.14 6.51
CA GLY A 162 -31.31 -16.35 5.82
C GLY A 162 -31.49 -17.52 6.78
N VAL A 163 -30.48 -17.79 7.62
CA VAL A 163 -30.50 -18.87 8.62
C VAL A 163 -31.62 -18.66 9.64
N VAL A 164 -31.78 -17.44 10.16
CA VAL A 164 -32.88 -17.11 11.09
C VAL A 164 -34.24 -17.31 10.41
N GLY A 165 -34.37 -16.90 9.13
CA GLY A 165 -35.57 -17.14 8.35
C GLY A 165 -35.90 -18.62 8.17
N LEU A 166 -34.89 -19.49 8.00
CA LEU A 166 -35.11 -20.94 7.91
C LEU A 166 -35.55 -21.55 9.25
N ILE A 167 -34.98 -21.09 10.36
CA ILE A 167 -35.32 -21.59 11.71
C ILE A 167 -36.77 -21.21 12.09
N ILE A 168 -37.23 -20.02 11.71
CA ILE A 168 -38.59 -19.55 11.99
C ILE A 168 -39.55 -20.09 10.91
N SER A 169 -39.80 -21.39 10.92
CA SER A 169 -40.72 -22.05 9.97
C SER A 169 -42.20 -21.87 10.32
N ASP A 170 -42.49 -21.53 11.59
CA ASP A 170 -43.85 -21.57 12.14
C ASP A 170 -44.64 -20.28 11.88
N ASN A 171 -43.94 -19.15 11.66
CA ASN A 171 -44.55 -17.86 11.38
C ASN A 171 -44.16 -17.36 9.98
N LEU A 172 -45.05 -17.60 9.01
CA LEU A 172 -44.90 -17.22 7.60
C LEU A 172 -44.57 -15.72 7.39
N LYS A 173 -45.13 -14.81 8.19
CA LYS A 173 -44.87 -13.36 8.04
C LYS A 173 -43.43 -13.03 8.46
N LEU A 174 -42.99 -13.60 9.58
CA LEU A 174 -41.66 -13.37 10.11
C LEU A 174 -40.60 -14.04 9.23
N GLN A 175 -40.87 -15.24 8.73
CA GLN A 175 -40.04 -15.93 7.75
C GLN A 175 -39.83 -15.10 6.47
N GLN A 176 -40.91 -14.50 5.94
CA GLN A 176 -40.85 -13.63 4.77
C GLN A 176 -40.06 -12.34 5.04
N LEU A 177 -40.22 -11.74 6.22
CA LEU A 177 -39.46 -10.54 6.60
C LEU A 177 -37.95 -10.82 6.59
N PHE A 178 -37.51 -11.88 7.26
CA PHE A 178 -36.09 -12.26 7.31
C PHE A 178 -35.55 -12.67 5.94
N THR A 179 -36.36 -13.35 5.12
CA THR A 179 -36.00 -13.67 3.73
C THR A 179 -35.81 -12.40 2.89
N ASN A 180 -36.66 -11.39 3.06
CA ASN A 180 -36.53 -10.11 2.36
C ASN A 180 -35.32 -9.32 2.86
N LEU A 181 -35.04 -9.33 4.15
CA LEU A 181 -33.85 -8.70 4.73
C LEU A 181 -32.57 -9.35 4.22
N MET A 182 -32.51 -10.69 4.14
CA MET A 182 -31.42 -11.43 3.51
C MET A 182 -31.18 -10.94 2.07
N ILE A 183 -32.22 -10.91 1.24
CA ILE A 183 -32.08 -10.47 -0.15
C ILE A 183 -31.60 -9.02 -0.23
N GLY A 184 -32.16 -8.13 0.61
CA GLY A 184 -31.79 -6.72 0.66
C GLY A 184 -30.34 -6.49 1.05
N THR A 185 -29.88 -7.07 2.16
CA THR A 185 -28.49 -6.91 2.60
C THR A 185 -27.50 -7.63 1.68
N GLY A 186 -27.86 -8.78 1.13
CA GLY A 186 -27.05 -9.47 0.14
C GLY A 186 -26.81 -8.63 -1.12
N PHE A 187 -27.86 -7.97 -1.63
CA PHE A 187 -27.75 -7.07 -2.78
C PHE A 187 -26.87 -5.85 -2.49
N VAL A 188 -27.02 -5.23 -1.31
CA VAL A 188 -26.16 -4.12 -0.87
C VAL A 188 -24.70 -4.57 -0.78
N GLY A 189 -24.44 -5.75 -0.22
CA GLY A 189 -23.10 -6.34 -0.16
C GLY A 189 -22.47 -6.47 -1.55
N ILE A 190 -23.17 -7.10 -2.49
CA ILE A 190 -22.69 -7.28 -3.88
C ILE A 190 -22.44 -5.93 -4.55
N ALA A 191 -23.35 -4.96 -4.41
CA ALA A 191 -23.20 -3.64 -5.01
C ALA A 191 -21.95 -2.90 -4.51
N ILE A 192 -21.68 -2.95 -3.20
CA ILE A 192 -20.47 -2.37 -2.60
C ILE A 192 -19.22 -3.08 -3.12
N GLY A 193 -19.26 -4.41 -3.22
CA GLY A 193 -18.14 -5.23 -3.73
C GLY A 193 -17.77 -4.89 -5.17
N LEU A 194 -18.79 -4.79 -6.05
CA LEU A 194 -18.60 -4.39 -7.45
C LEU A 194 -18.11 -2.95 -7.57
N TYR A 195 -18.66 -2.03 -6.77
CA TYR A 195 -18.21 -0.64 -6.75
C TYR A 195 -16.75 -0.52 -6.30
N ALA A 196 -16.32 -1.30 -5.31
CA ALA A 196 -14.94 -1.34 -4.87
C ALA A 196 -13.99 -1.76 -5.99
N TYR A 197 -14.38 -2.76 -6.80
CA TYR A 197 -13.60 -3.20 -7.96
C TYR A 197 -13.51 -2.13 -9.05
N SER A 198 -14.63 -1.45 -9.35
CA SER A 198 -14.66 -0.39 -10.36
C SER A 198 -13.86 0.87 -10.02
N LEU A 199 -13.47 1.05 -8.75
CA LEU A 199 -12.69 2.22 -8.33
C LEU A 199 -11.18 2.03 -8.52
N LEU A 200 -10.74 0.80 -8.85
CA LEU A 200 -9.34 0.45 -9.04
C LEU A 200 -8.98 0.20 -10.51
N VAL A 201 -9.96 -0.13 -11.35
CA VAL A 201 -9.84 -0.22 -12.83
C VAL A 201 -10.14 1.15 -13.44
#